data_AF-A0A7J3I4F1-F1
#
_entry.id   AF-A0A7J3I4F1-F1
#
_cell.length_a   1.000
_cell.length_b   1.000
_cell.length_c   1.000
_cell.angle_alpha   90.00
_cell.angle_beta   90.00
_cell.angle_gamma   90.00
#
_symmetry.space_group_name_H-M   'P 1'
#
loop_
_entity.id
_entity.type
_entity.pdbx_description
1 polymer ?
#
loop_
_entity_poly.entity_id
_entity_poly.type
_entity_poly.pdbx_seq_one_letter_code
_entity_poly.pdbx_strand_id
1 'polypeptide(L)'
;MTFSKNVFIPLVNLCRNKCAYCGFRKEPWDSDARLLRPEEVKSILLQGKKACCSEALFTFGEKPEEAYPSIRQELQRMGYSSIVEYLYDMCLEALKLGLLPHSNPGVLTEEEVKALKEVNASMGLMLENASKRLCGAGGPHEHSPGKQPKLRLKTIDYAGKWKVPFTTGLLIGIGETIGEVIASLKAIRSLHKKYGHIQEVIIQNFIPKKDTPMSFHPPPDFNYFSKIVALARVTLQEDISLQIPPNLNPGKITSLIKMGANDLGGISPITPDYINPSNPWPSIETIEKMVASVGATLRERLPVYPKYIKKGCFLSDTVAEVVASLSDKEGFRRRYP
;
A
#
# COMPACT_ATOMS: atom_id res chain seq x y z
N MET A 1 -8.49 11.61 12.88
CA MET A 1 -7.37 10.93 12.18
C MET A 1 -7.56 9.43 12.32
N THR A 2 -7.18 8.67 11.30
CA THR A 2 -7.26 7.20 11.37
C THR A 2 -5.93 6.53 11.06
N PHE A 3 -5.79 5.27 11.47
CA PHE A 3 -4.65 4.39 11.18
C PHE A 3 -5.11 2.94 11.25
N SER A 4 -4.33 2.00 10.71
CA SER A 4 -4.58 0.55 10.82
C SER A 4 -3.38 -0.14 11.48
N LYS A 5 -3.61 -1.10 12.38
CA LYS A 5 -2.54 -1.97 12.88
C LYS A 5 -2.34 -3.15 11.95
N ASN A 6 -1.14 -3.26 11.38
CA ASN A 6 -0.79 -4.34 10.47
C ASN A 6 0.39 -5.19 10.95
N VAL A 7 0.46 -6.39 10.40
CA VAL A 7 1.71 -7.13 10.25
C VAL A 7 2.16 -7.03 8.81
N PHE A 8 3.40 -6.58 8.60
CA PHE A 8 3.97 -6.38 7.28
C PHE A 8 4.64 -7.67 6.79
N ILE A 9 4.22 -8.16 5.63
CA ILE A 9 4.65 -9.44 5.06
C ILE A 9 5.33 -9.17 3.72
N PRO A 10 6.68 -9.12 3.67
CA PRO A 10 7.42 -8.97 2.42
C PRO A 10 7.49 -10.32 1.70
N LEU A 11 6.36 -10.73 1.11
CA LEU A 11 6.17 -12.10 0.57
C LEU A 11 7.28 -12.46 -0.42
N VAL A 12 7.67 -11.51 -1.26
CA VAL A 12 8.83 -11.61 -2.14
C VAL A 12 9.45 -10.25 -2.35
N ASN A 13 10.79 -10.16 -2.29
CA ASN A 13 11.53 -8.92 -2.54
C ASN A 13 12.35 -8.92 -3.84
N LEU A 14 12.25 -9.99 -4.65
CA LEU A 14 12.67 -9.98 -6.04
C LEU A 14 11.59 -9.35 -6.92
N CYS A 15 11.98 -8.54 -7.90
CA CYS A 15 11.04 -7.78 -8.72
C CYS A 15 11.52 -7.70 -10.17
N ARG A 16 10.61 -7.78 -11.15
CA ARG A 16 10.95 -7.52 -12.57
C ARG A 16 11.25 -6.04 -12.84
N ASN A 17 10.81 -5.15 -11.96
CA ASN A 17 11.03 -3.71 -12.08
C ASN A 17 12.32 -3.28 -11.38
N LYS A 18 13.10 -2.39 -12.00
CA LYS A 18 14.32 -1.80 -11.44
C LYS A 18 14.13 -0.30 -11.18
N CYS A 19 13.22 0.03 -10.26
CA CYS A 19 12.93 1.43 -9.92
C CYS A 19 14.16 2.07 -9.27
N ALA A 20 14.56 3.25 -9.76
CA ALA A 20 15.81 3.90 -9.37
C ALA A 20 15.85 4.37 -7.90
N TYR A 21 14.68 4.45 -7.24
CA TYR A 21 14.51 4.85 -5.84
C TYR A 21 14.25 3.69 -4.87
N CYS A 22 14.02 2.46 -5.37
CA CYS A 22 13.50 1.38 -4.55
C CYS A 22 14.62 0.60 -3.87
N GLY A 23 14.73 0.72 -2.53
CA GLY A 23 15.63 -0.08 -1.70
C GLY A 23 15.07 -1.44 -1.28
N PHE A 24 13.79 -1.73 -1.57
CA PHE A 24 13.16 -3.02 -1.26
C PHE A 24 13.56 -4.12 -2.23
N ARG A 25 13.78 -3.79 -3.50
CA ARG A 25 14.17 -4.76 -4.54
C ARG A 25 15.52 -5.35 -4.21
N LYS A 26 15.61 -6.68 -4.30
CA LYS A 26 16.85 -7.45 -4.25
C LYS A 26 17.12 -8.15 -5.58
N GLU A 27 18.39 -8.29 -5.88
CA GLU A 27 18.88 -9.13 -6.96
C GLU A 27 19.06 -10.58 -6.43
N PRO A 28 19.01 -11.62 -7.28
CA PRO A 28 19.06 -13.01 -6.82
C PRO A 28 20.31 -13.42 -6.03
N TRP A 29 21.40 -12.66 -6.16
CA TRP A 29 22.66 -12.91 -5.45
C TRP A 29 22.77 -12.15 -4.13
N ASP A 30 21.82 -11.27 -3.81
CA ASP A 30 21.80 -10.59 -2.52
C ASP A 30 21.44 -11.59 -1.42
N SER A 31 22.14 -11.54 -0.29
CA SER A 31 21.96 -12.49 0.81
C SER A 31 20.58 -12.40 1.48
N ASP A 32 19.89 -11.28 1.32
CA ASP A 32 18.54 -11.05 1.83
C ASP A 32 17.44 -11.14 0.75
N ALA A 33 17.77 -11.59 -0.47
CA ALA A 33 16.78 -11.93 -1.49
C ALA A 33 15.97 -13.16 -1.07
N ARG A 34 14.64 -13.05 -1.04
CA ARG A 34 13.75 -14.10 -0.54
C ARG A 34 12.36 -14.09 -1.17
N LEU A 35 11.83 -15.30 -1.34
CA LEU A 35 10.42 -15.63 -1.43
C LEU A 35 10.09 -16.37 -0.13
N LEU A 36 9.24 -15.80 0.72
CA LEU A 36 8.88 -16.42 1.99
C LEU A 36 8.15 -17.74 1.75
N ARG A 37 8.53 -18.80 2.47
CA ARG A 37 7.82 -20.09 2.45
C ARG A 37 6.52 -20.03 3.25
N PRO A 38 5.54 -20.92 2.99
CA PRO A 38 4.25 -20.91 3.67
C PRO A 38 4.36 -20.88 5.20
N GLU A 39 5.28 -21.66 5.79
CA GLU A 39 5.47 -21.71 7.24
C GLU A 39 6.05 -20.41 7.83
N GLU A 40 6.90 -19.71 7.07
CA GLU A 40 7.39 -18.39 7.47
C GLU A 40 6.27 -17.36 7.46
N VAL A 41 5.41 -17.38 6.43
CA VAL A 41 4.24 -16.50 6.34
C VAL A 41 3.29 -16.77 7.51
N LYS A 42 2.95 -18.03 7.79
CA LYS A 42 2.11 -18.41 8.93
C LYS A 42 2.71 -17.96 10.27
N SER A 43 4.02 -18.11 10.44
CA SER A 43 4.72 -17.63 11.64
C SER A 43 4.56 -16.11 11.82
N ILE A 44 4.73 -15.33 10.75
CA ILE A 44 4.53 -13.88 10.77
C ILE A 44 3.06 -13.52 11.07
N LEU A 45 2.10 -14.22 10.45
CA LEU A 45 0.67 -14.01 10.72
C LEU A 45 0.31 -14.29 12.19
N LEU A 46 0.85 -15.37 12.77
CA LEU A 46 0.66 -15.69 14.19
C LEU A 46 1.24 -14.60 15.10
N GLN A 47 2.40 -14.04 14.76
CA GLN A 47 2.95 -12.88 15.48
C GLN A 47 2.04 -11.66 15.37
N GLY A 48 1.53 -11.36 14.16
CA GLY A 48 0.57 -10.28 13.94
C GLY A 48 -0.70 -10.45 14.77
N LYS A 49 -1.24 -11.67 14.83
CA LYS A 49 -2.40 -11.99 15.65
C LYS A 49 -2.13 -11.79 17.14
N LYS A 50 -0.99 -12.27 17.65
CA LYS A 50 -0.56 -12.07 19.04
C LYS A 50 -0.39 -10.59 19.40
N ALA A 51 0.04 -9.78 18.43
CA ALA A 51 0.17 -8.34 18.58
C ALA A 51 -1.14 -7.56 18.33
N CYS A 52 -2.29 -8.26 18.28
CA CYS A 52 -3.61 -7.68 18.07
C CYS A 52 -3.76 -6.88 16.75
N CYS A 53 -2.94 -7.19 15.74
CA CYS A 53 -3.11 -6.59 14.41
C CYS A 53 -4.47 -6.96 13.82
N SER A 54 -4.97 -6.11 12.93
CA SER A 54 -6.19 -6.36 12.17
C SER A 54 -5.90 -6.66 10.70
N GLU A 55 -4.75 -6.22 10.20
CA GLU A 55 -4.35 -6.27 8.79
C GLU A 55 -3.14 -7.18 8.60
N ALA A 56 -3.21 -8.04 7.58
CA ALA A 56 -2.07 -8.74 7.00
C ALA A 56 -1.67 -8.00 5.71
N LEU A 57 -0.63 -7.16 5.80
CA LEU A 57 -0.19 -6.32 4.69
C LEU A 57 0.84 -7.08 3.86
N PHE A 58 0.39 -7.67 2.75
CA PHE A 58 1.26 -8.38 1.82
C PHE A 58 1.90 -7.40 0.82
N THR A 59 3.23 -7.42 0.76
CA THR A 59 4.02 -6.56 -0.14
C THR A 59 4.94 -7.39 -1.02
N PHE A 60 5.19 -6.85 -2.22
CA PHE A 60 5.71 -7.62 -3.34
C PHE A 60 6.74 -6.85 -4.14
N GLY A 61 7.76 -7.56 -4.58
CA GLY A 61 8.32 -7.33 -5.89
C GLY A 61 7.36 -7.90 -6.95
N GLU A 62 7.12 -7.12 -8.00
CA GLU A 62 6.12 -7.43 -9.01
C GLU A 62 6.61 -8.53 -9.96
N LYS A 63 5.77 -9.54 -10.16
CA LYS A 63 5.92 -10.67 -11.11
C LYS A 63 7.39 -11.18 -11.24
N PRO A 64 8.05 -11.53 -10.12
CA PRO A 64 9.45 -11.98 -10.13
C PRO A 64 9.68 -13.21 -11.00
N GLU A 65 8.71 -14.10 -11.12
CA GLU A 65 8.75 -15.33 -11.92
C GLU A 65 8.89 -15.07 -13.43
N GLU A 66 8.61 -13.85 -13.90
CA GLU A 66 8.87 -13.44 -15.28
C GLU A 66 10.35 -13.12 -15.50
N ALA A 67 11.02 -12.55 -14.49
CA ALA A 67 12.41 -12.13 -14.56
C ALA A 67 13.40 -13.21 -14.09
N TYR A 68 12.99 -14.06 -13.15
CA TYR A 68 13.87 -14.98 -12.46
C TYR A 68 13.34 -16.43 -12.55
N PRO A 69 13.98 -17.29 -13.37
CA PRO A 69 13.61 -18.70 -13.49
C PRO A 69 13.65 -19.46 -12.16
N SER A 70 14.56 -19.10 -11.24
CA SER A 70 14.65 -19.68 -9.90
C SER A 70 13.36 -19.49 -9.09
N ILE A 71 12.75 -18.31 -9.17
CA ILE A 71 11.47 -18.02 -8.49
C ILE A 71 10.32 -18.81 -9.13
N ARG A 72 10.30 -18.92 -10.46
CA ARG A 72 9.31 -19.76 -11.16
C ARG A 72 9.40 -21.21 -10.72
N GLN A 73 10.61 -21.76 -10.65
CA GLN A 73 10.84 -23.14 -10.20
C GLN A 73 10.49 -23.34 -8.72
N GLU A 74 10.78 -22.36 -7.86
CA GLU A 74 10.39 -22.41 -6.44
C GLU A 74 8.87 -22.43 -6.28
N LEU A 75 8.15 -21.55 -6.97
CA LEU A 75 6.68 -21.53 -6.99
C LEU A 75 6.12 -22.87 -7.46
N GLN A 76 6.63 -23.42 -8.55
CA GLN A 76 6.22 -24.73 -9.06
C GLN A 76 6.48 -25.87 -8.05
N ARG A 77 7.63 -25.84 -7.36
CA ARG A 77 7.94 -26.82 -6.29
C ARG A 77 6.98 -26.71 -5.11
N MET A 78 6.46 -25.51 -4.83
CA MET A 78 5.41 -25.28 -3.84
C MET A 78 3.99 -25.56 -4.36
N GLY A 79 3.84 -25.91 -5.64
CA GLY A 79 2.55 -26.23 -6.26
C GLY A 79 1.83 -25.06 -6.93
N TYR A 80 2.49 -23.91 -7.10
CA TYR A 80 1.88 -22.69 -7.67
C TYR A 80 2.40 -22.40 -9.08
N SER A 81 1.49 -21.95 -9.94
CA SER A 81 1.82 -21.49 -11.30
C SER A 81 2.33 -20.04 -11.34
N SER A 82 1.99 -19.23 -10.33
CA SER A 82 2.34 -17.80 -10.25
C SER A 82 2.45 -17.31 -8.80
N ILE A 83 3.07 -16.14 -8.62
CA ILE A 83 3.12 -15.49 -7.30
C ILE A 83 1.72 -15.07 -6.80
N VAL A 84 0.79 -14.80 -7.72
CA VAL A 84 -0.58 -14.39 -7.41
C VAL A 84 -1.39 -15.55 -6.86
N GLU A 85 -1.20 -16.76 -7.40
CA GLU A 85 -1.81 -17.98 -6.88
C GLU A 85 -1.30 -18.29 -5.46
N TYR A 86 0.02 -18.16 -5.25
CA TYR A 86 0.60 -18.29 -3.92
C TYR A 86 0.05 -17.26 -2.93
N LEU A 87 -0.06 -15.99 -3.35
CA LEU A 87 -0.65 -14.93 -2.54
C LEU A 87 -2.09 -15.27 -2.13
N TYR A 88 -2.90 -15.81 -3.03
CA TYR A 88 -4.28 -16.17 -2.75
C TYR A 88 -4.37 -17.13 -1.55
N ASP A 89 -3.56 -18.18 -1.55
CA ASP A 89 -3.52 -19.16 -0.46
C ASP A 89 -3.00 -18.53 0.84
N MET A 90 -2.02 -17.63 0.77
CA MET A 90 -1.54 -16.92 1.96
C MET A 90 -2.57 -15.92 2.53
N CYS A 91 -3.40 -15.33 1.69
CA CYS A 91 -4.56 -14.55 2.11
C CYS A 91 -5.59 -15.42 2.85
N LEU A 92 -5.86 -16.64 2.37
CA LEU A 92 -6.72 -17.58 3.07
C LEU A 92 -6.17 -17.94 4.46
N GLU A 93 -4.86 -18.19 4.57
CA GLU A 93 -4.21 -18.43 5.87
C GLU A 93 -4.36 -17.24 6.83
N ALA A 94 -4.24 -16.01 6.33
CA ALA A 94 -4.46 -14.81 7.13
C ALA A 94 -5.93 -14.69 7.62
N LEU A 95 -6.90 -14.96 6.73
CA LEU A 95 -8.32 -14.94 7.07
C LEU A 95 -8.67 -15.99 8.13
N LYS A 96 -8.12 -17.22 8.04
CA LYS A 96 -8.28 -18.27 9.06
C LYS A 96 -7.82 -17.82 10.46
N LEU A 97 -6.80 -16.96 10.52
CA LEU A 97 -6.30 -16.37 11.77
C LEU A 97 -7.07 -15.12 12.20
N GLY A 98 -8.07 -14.70 11.43
CA GLY A 98 -8.84 -13.48 11.67
C GLY A 98 -8.03 -12.21 11.45
N LEU A 99 -7.10 -12.23 10.49
CA LEU A 99 -6.41 -11.05 9.95
C LEU A 99 -6.97 -10.75 8.55
N LEU A 100 -7.19 -9.48 8.24
CA LEU A 100 -7.74 -9.04 6.96
C LEU A 100 -6.60 -8.79 5.97
N PRO A 101 -6.56 -9.50 4.83
CA PRO A 101 -5.51 -9.26 3.85
C PRO A 101 -5.65 -7.91 3.15
N HIS A 102 -4.52 -7.22 3.01
CA HIS A 102 -4.32 -6.09 2.14
C HIS A 102 -3.10 -6.35 1.26
N SER A 103 -3.32 -6.58 -0.03
CA SER A 103 -2.25 -6.96 -0.95
C SER A 103 -1.81 -5.83 -1.87
N ASN A 104 -0.48 -5.67 -2.02
CA ASN A 104 0.15 -4.74 -2.96
C ASN A 104 1.02 -5.47 -4.00
N PRO A 105 0.44 -6.28 -4.91
CA PRO A 105 1.19 -7.19 -5.79
C PRO A 105 1.80 -6.54 -7.04
N GLY A 106 1.55 -5.24 -7.27
CA GLY A 106 1.93 -4.56 -8.50
C GLY A 106 0.83 -4.61 -9.56
N VAL A 107 1.20 -4.54 -10.84
CA VAL A 107 0.26 -4.63 -11.97
C VAL A 107 -0.33 -6.03 -12.07
N LEU A 108 -1.66 -6.10 -12.20
CA LEU A 108 -2.43 -7.35 -12.30
C LEU A 108 -3.25 -7.40 -13.60
N THR A 109 -3.58 -8.60 -14.04
CA THR A 109 -4.64 -8.84 -15.03
C THR A 109 -6.02 -8.63 -14.41
N GLU A 110 -7.06 -8.59 -15.24
CA GLU A 110 -8.43 -8.45 -14.73
C GLU A 110 -8.85 -9.70 -13.92
N GLU A 111 -8.47 -10.88 -14.40
CA GLU A 111 -8.74 -12.18 -13.78
C GLU A 111 -8.03 -12.30 -12.43
N GLU A 112 -6.77 -11.84 -12.34
CA GLU A 112 -6.01 -11.81 -11.08
C GLU A 112 -6.68 -10.88 -10.06
N VAL A 113 -7.15 -9.69 -10.47
CA VAL A 113 -7.91 -8.77 -9.59
C VAL A 113 -9.20 -9.43 -9.11
N LYS A 114 -9.95 -10.08 -10.01
CA LYS A 114 -11.19 -10.77 -9.68
C LYS A 114 -10.95 -11.91 -8.68
N ALA A 115 -9.91 -12.71 -8.88
CA ALA A 115 -9.57 -13.80 -7.96
C ALA A 115 -9.19 -13.25 -6.57
N LEU A 116 -8.29 -12.27 -6.51
CA LEU A 116 -7.81 -11.72 -5.24
C LEU A 116 -8.89 -10.98 -4.45
N LYS A 117 -9.93 -10.45 -5.11
CA LYS A 117 -11.11 -9.86 -4.44
C LYS A 117 -11.73 -10.80 -3.43
N GLU A 118 -11.77 -12.11 -3.73
CA GLU A 118 -12.44 -13.10 -2.87
C GLU A 118 -11.77 -13.24 -1.50
N VAL A 119 -10.49 -12.87 -1.39
CA VAL A 119 -9.67 -13.09 -0.21
C VAL A 119 -9.03 -11.81 0.35
N ASN A 120 -9.25 -10.65 -0.25
CA ASN A 120 -8.68 -9.37 0.20
C ASN A 120 -9.77 -8.41 0.70
N ALA A 121 -9.51 -7.77 1.84
CA ALA A 121 -10.29 -6.63 2.32
C ALA A 121 -9.98 -5.36 1.54
N SER A 122 -8.73 -5.22 1.09
CA SER A 122 -8.26 -4.13 0.24
C SER A 122 -7.17 -4.63 -0.69
N MET A 123 -7.04 -3.99 -1.84
CA MET A 123 -5.84 -4.12 -2.67
C MET A 123 -5.22 -2.76 -2.92
N GLY A 124 -3.93 -2.73 -3.19
CA GLY A 124 -3.22 -1.48 -3.40
C GLY A 124 -2.24 -1.49 -4.57
N LEU A 125 -2.13 -0.33 -5.19
CA LEU A 125 -1.13 -0.02 -6.20
C LEU A 125 -0.87 1.48 -6.24
N MET A 126 0.31 1.91 -5.77
CA MET A 126 0.75 3.30 -5.93
C MET A 126 0.75 3.67 -7.42
N LEU A 127 0.02 4.70 -7.86
CA LEU A 127 0.14 5.19 -9.24
C LEU A 127 1.54 5.77 -9.49
N GLU A 128 2.16 6.31 -8.44
CA GLU A 128 3.42 7.07 -8.45
C GLU A 128 3.30 8.37 -9.23
N ASN A 129 3.04 8.27 -10.53
CA ASN A 129 2.82 9.37 -11.44
C ASN A 129 2.11 8.86 -12.72
N ALA A 130 1.25 9.70 -13.32
CA ALA A 130 0.57 9.39 -14.57
C ALA A 130 1.40 9.71 -15.84
N SER A 131 2.56 10.34 -15.70
CA SER A 131 3.43 10.75 -16.80
C SER A 131 4.34 9.64 -17.29
N LYS A 132 4.40 9.46 -18.61
CA LYS A 132 5.36 8.55 -19.25
C LYS A 132 6.79 9.10 -19.23
N ARG A 133 6.98 10.39 -18.98
CA ARG A 133 8.31 11.02 -18.99
C ARG A 133 9.25 10.37 -17.98
N LEU A 134 8.74 10.00 -16.81
CA LEU A 134 9.52 9.33 -15.76
C LEU A 134 10.00 7.92 -16.16
N CYS A 135 9.39 7.32 -17.19
CA CYS A 135 9.83 6.05 -17.78
C CYS A 135 10.86 6.23 -18.91
N GLY A 136 11.21 7.46 -19.28
CA GLY A 136 12.22 7.75 -20.30
C GLY A 136 13.65 7.57 -19.80
N ALA A 137 14.62 7.75 -20.70
CA ALA A 137 16.05 7.63 -20.40
C ALA A 137 16.47 8.55 -19.25
N GLY A 138 17.21 8.00 -18.28
CA GLY A 138 17.62 8.65 -17.04
C GLY A 138 16.48 8.84 -16.01
N GLY A 139 15.26 8.40 -16.33
CA GLY A 139 14.09 8.54 -15.47
C GLY A 139 14.03 7.48 -14.36
N PRO A 140 13.31 7.74 -13.25
CA PRO A 140 13.25 6.83 -12.11
C PRO A 140 12.60 5.47 -12.44
N HIS A 141 11.88 5.37 -13.56
CA HIS A 141 11.15 4.19 -13.99
C HIS A 141 11.67 3.59 -15.31
N GLU A 142 12.82 4.05 -15.83
CA GLU A 142 13.37 3.61 -17.13
C GLU A 142 13.38 2.08 -17.29
N HIS A 143 13.89 1.37 -16.28
CA HIS A 143 14.01 -0.08 -16.29
C HIS A 143 12.89 -0.79 -15.50
N SER A 144 11.69 -0.19 -15.48
CA SER A 144 10.56 -0.66 -14.70
C SER A 144 9.30 -0.82 -15.55
N PRO A 145 9.14 -1.94 -16.29
CA PRO A 145 8.00 -2.13 -17.21
C PRO A 145 6.62 -1.99 -16.53
N GLY A 146 6.48 -2.44 -15.28
CA GLY A 146 5.26 -2.31 -14.47
C GLY A 146 4.98 -0.90 -13.95
N LYS A 147 5.94 0.02 -14.07
CA LYS A 147 5.75 1.44 -13.70
C LYS A 147 5.13 2.26 -14.82
N GLN A 148 4.92 1.67 -16.01
CA GLN A 148 4.21 2.32 -17.10
C GLN A 148 2.80 2.78 -16.66
N PRO A 149 2.49 4.09 -16.68
CA PRO A 149 1.24 4.63 -16.12
C PRO A 149 -0.03 3.97 -16.68
N LYS A 150 -0.03 3.62 -17.97
CA LYS A 150 -1.17 2.96 -18.62
C LYS A 150 -1.51 1.62 -17.95
N LEU A 151 -0.50 0.82 -17.58
CA LEU A 151 -0.71 -0.49 -16.95
C LEU A 151 -1.23 -0.33 -15.51
N ARG A 152 -0.68 0.64 -14.77
CA ARG A 152 -1.09 0.93 -13.39
C ARG A 152 -2.53 1.44 -13.34
N LEU A 153 -2.86 2.42 -14.17
CA LEU A 153 -4.23 2.94 -14.30
C LEU A 153 -5.22 1.84 -14.74
N LYS A 154 -4.79 0.92 -15.61
CA LYS A 154 -5.62 -0.22 -16.02
C LYS A 154 -5.91 -1.17 -14.85
N THR A 155 -4.91 -1.46 -14.00
CA THR A 155 -5.11 -2.26 -12.79
C THR A 155 -6.08 -1.58 -11.82
N ILE A 156 -5.96 -0.26 -11.63
CA ILE A 156 -6.88 0.52 -10.78
C ILE A 156 -8.30 0.54 -11.38
N ASP A 157 -8.45 0.60 -12.72
CA ASP A 157 -9.75 0.48 -13.40
C ASP A 157 -10.38 -0.90 -13.20
N TYR A 158 -9.61 -1.98 -13.33
CA TYR A 158 -10.08 -3.35 -13.04
C TYR A 158 -10.58 -3.50 -11.60
N ALA A 159 -9.85 -2.96 -10.63
CA ALA A 159 -10.28 -2.95 -9.23
C ALA A 159 -11.63 -2.24 -9.05
N GLY A 160 -11.87 -1.15 -9.79
CA GLY A 160 -13.15 -0.45 -9.79
C GLY A 160 -14.27 -1.27 -10.42
N LYS A 161 -14.02 -1.87 -11.58
CA LYS A 161 -14.96 -2.76 -12.28
C LYS A 161 -15.42 -3.91 -11.38
N TRP A 162 -14.50 -4.48 -10.61
CA TRP A 162 -14.78 -5.59 -9.69
C TRP A 162 -15.12 -5.15 -8.26
N LYS A 163 -15.38 -3.86 -8.01
CA LYS A 163 -15.75 -3.33 -6.68
C LYS A 163 -14.78 -3.75 -5.57
N VAL A 164 -13.48 -3.63 -5.81
CA VAL A 164 -12.46 -3.86 -4.78
C VAL A 164 -12.16 -2.53 -4.08
N PRO A 165 -12.25 -2.43 -2.74
CA PRO A 165 -11.73 -1.29 -2.00
C PRO A 165 -10.23 -1.13 -2.31
N PHE A 166 -9.84 0.04 -2.81
CA PHE A 166 -8.52 0.18 -3.41
C PHE A 166 -7.70 1.35 -2.84
N THR A 167 -6.45 1.08 -2.49
CA THR A 167 -5.45 2.07 -2.10
C THR A 167 -4.56 2.41 -3.29
N THR A 168 -4.40 3.70 -3.58
CA THR A 168 -3.40 4.17 -4.57
C THR A 168 -2.68 5.39 -4.02
N GLY A 169 -1.88 6.07 -4.83
CA GLY A 169 -1.10 7.20 -4.34
C GLY A 169 -0.05 7.70 -5.31
N LEU A 170 0.60 8.79 -4.90
CA LEU A 170 1.69 9.43 -5.63
C LEU A 170 2.96 9.39 -4.79
N LEU A 171 4.10 9.26 -5.47
CA LEU A 171 5.42 9.45 -4.89
C LEU A 171 5.95 10.80 -5.36
N ILE A 172 6.22 11.67 -4.40
CA ILE A 172 6.54 13.08 -4.60
C ILE A 172 8.04 13.30 -4.38
N GLY A 173 8.69 14.03 -5.29
CA GLY A 173 10.13 14.29 -5.27
C GLY A 173 10.96 13.24 -5.99
N ILE A 174 10.44 12.67 -7.08
CA ILE A 174 11.18 11.75 -7.98
C ILE A 174 11.49 12.38 -9.34
N GLY A 175 11.40 13.71 -9.43
CA GLY A 175 11.62 14.48 -10.65
C GLY A 175 10.32 14.80 -11.41
N GLU A 176 9.15 14.62 -10.80
CA GLU A 176 7.87 15.05 -11.37
C GLU A 176 7.70 16.57 -11.39
N THR A 177 6.93 17.07 -12.35
CA THR A 177 6.46 18.46 -12.40
C THR A 177 5.10 18.60 -11.72
N ILE A 178 4.76 19.82 -11.29
CA ILE A 178 3.43 20.10 -10.73
C ILE A 178 2.28 19.75 -11.67
N GLY A 179 2.46 19.95 -12.98
CA GLY A 179 1.47 19.58 -14.00
C GLY A 179 1.21 18.08 -14.03
N GLU A 180 2.26 17.27 -13.87
CA GLU A 180 2.16 15.81 -13.81
C GLU A 180 1.52 15.32 -12.51
N VAL A 181 1.77 16.00 -11.38
CA VAL A 181 1.06 15.73 -10.11
C VAL A 181 -0.44 15.99 -10.27
N ILE A 182 -0.81 17.15 -10.83
CA ILE A 182 -2.22 17.51 -11.07
C ILE A 182 -2.88 16.50 -12.01
N ALA A 183 -2.20 16.12 -13.10
CA ALA A 183 -2.71 15.12 -14.05
C ALA A 183 -2.94 13.76 -13.36
N SER A 184 -2.03 13.36 -12.47
CA SER A 184 -2.14 12.10 -11.72
C SER A 184 -3.32 12.11 -10.74
N LEU A 185 -3.50 13.20 -9.98
CA LEU A 185 -4.65 13.38 -9.10
C LEU A 185 -5.97 13.38 -9.87
N LYS A 186 -6.02 14.04 -11.03
CA LYS A 186 -7.20 14.03 -11.91
C LYS A 186 -7.52 12.63 -12.45
N ALA A 187 -6.50 11.84 -12.79
CA ALA A 187 -6.70 10.45 -13.25
C ALA A 187 -7.31 9.58 -12.13
N ILE A 188 -6.77 9.67 -10.91
CA ILE A 188 -7.32 9.00 -9.71
C ILE A 188 -8.76 9.45 -9.45
N ARG A 189 -9.00 10.76 -9.44
CA ARG A 189 -10.34 11.35 -9.26
C ARG A 189 -11.34 10.78 -10.27
N SER A 190 -10.95 10.69 -11.55
CA SER A 190 -11.80 10.18 -12.63
C SER A 190 -12.20 8.72 -12.41
N LEU A 191 -11.24 7.86 -12.05
CA LEU A 191 -11.50 6.46 -11.72
C LEU A 191 -12.42 6.32 -10.51
N HIS A 192 -12.20 7.12 -9.46
CA HIS A 192 -13.10 7.11 -8.31
C HIS A 192 -14.49 7.66 -8.64
N LYS A 193 -14.63 8.68 -9.50
CA LYS A 193 -15.95 9.14 -9.96
C LYS A 193 -16.72 8.03 -10.69
N LYS A 194 -16.00 7.20 -11.45
CA LYS A 194 -16.58 6.13 -12.26
C LYS A 194 -17.08 4.95 -11.41
N TYR A 195 -16.33 4.54 -10.39
CA TYR A 195 -16.63 3.29 -9.64
C TYR A 195 -16.82 3.46 -8.14
N GLY A 196 -16.38 4.59 -7.56
CA GLY A 196 -16.47 4.85 -6.13
C GLY A 196 -15.66 3.91 -5.25
N HIS A 197 -14.59 3.29 -5.78
CA HIS A 197 -13.84 2.18 -5.14
C HIS A 197 -12.54 2.58 -4.44
N ILE A 198 -11.92 3.68 -4.87
CA ILE A 198 -10.68 4.19 -4.25
C ILE A 198 -10.99 4.69 -2.84
N GLN A 199 -10.44 4.03 -1.83
CA GLN A 199 -10.68 4.35 -0.42
C GLN A 199 -9.65 5.32 0.13
N GLU A 200 -8.44 5.25 -0.40
CA GLU A 200 -7.28 5.93 0.14
C GLU A 200 -6.35 6.35 -1.00
N VAL A 201 -5.83 7.58 -0.90
CA VAL A 201 -4.74 8.09 -1.72
C VAL A 201 -3.59 8.45 -0.80
N ILE A 202 -2.46 7.80 -1.01
CA ILE A 202 -1.22 8.05 -0.27
C ILE A 202 -0.45 9.16 -0.99
N ILE A 203 -0.12 10.22 -0.26
CA ILE A 203 0.87 11.21 -0.72
C ILE A 203 2.16 10.93 0.03
N GLN A 204 3.08 10.24 -0.64
CA GLN A 204 4.34 9.80 -0.06
C GLN A 204 5.47 10.68 -0.58
N ASN A 205 6.29 11.24 0.32
CA ASN A 205 7.54 11.88 -0.05
C ASN A 205 8.62 10.84 -0.34
N PHE A 206 9.42 11.08 -1.37
CA PHE A 206 10.63 10.34 -1.62
C PHE A 206 11.64 10.55 -0.50
N ILE A 207 12.24 9.45 -0.05
CA ILE A 207 13.37 9.43 0.87
C ILE A 207 14.50 8.66 0.18
N PRO A 208 15.68 9.28 -0.02
CA PRO A 208 16.81 8.61 -0.67
C PRO A 208 17.24 7.37 0.08
N LYS A 209 17.55 6.32 -0.67
CA LYS A 209 18.04 5.05 -0.14
C LYS A 209 19.46 4.84 -0.57
N LYS A 210 20.30 4.38 0.35
CA LYS A 210 21.65 3.90 0.03
C LYS A 210 21.56 2.82 -1.04
N ASP A 211 22.60 2.72 -1.86
CA ASP A 211 22.75 1.65 -2.86
C ASP A 211 21.65 1.65 -3.94
N THR A 212 21.00 2.79 -4.14
CA THR A 212 20.09 3.02 -5.26
C THR A 212 20.64 4.09 -6.20
N PRO A 213 20.29 4.05 -7.51
CA PRO A 213 20.69 5.10 -8.45
C PRO A 213 20.26 6.51 -8.02
N MET A 214 19.17 6.65 -7.25
CA MET A 214 18.69 7.93 -6.71
C MET A 214 19.19 8.23 -5.28
N SER A 215 20.24 7.55 -4.81
CA SER A 215 20.79 7.74 -3.45
C SER A 215 21.21 9.18 -3.14
N PHE A 216 21.64 9.95 -4.15
CA PHE A 216 22.01 11.37 -4.03
C PHE A 216 20.92 12.34 -4.53
N HIS A 217 19.77 11.85 -4.98
CA HIS A 217 18.65 12.72 -5.34
C HIS A 217 18.08 13.34 -4.07
N PRO A 218 17.82 14.65 -3.99
CA PRO A 218 17.30 15.25 -2.77
C PRO A 218 15.84 14.83 -2.52
N PRO A 219 15.42 14.65 -1.25
CA PRO A 219 14.00 14.54 -0.93
C PRO A 219 13.26 15.85 -1.30
N PRO A 220 11.93 15.82 -1.51
CA PRO A 220 11.19 17.04 -1.78
C PRO A 220 11.25 18.01 -0.59
N ASP A 221 11.35 19.30 -0.88
CA ASP A 221 11.16 20.36 0.10
C ASP A 221 9.78 20.23 0.78
N PHE A 222 9.73 20.61 2.06
CA PHE A 222 8.49 20.50 2.84
C PHE A 222 7.41 21.47 2.35
N ASN A 223 7.75 22.68 1.90
CA ASN A 223 6.75 23.61 1.37
C ASN A 223 6.13 23.08 0.07
N TYR A 224 6.92 22.48 -0.80
CA TYR A 224 6.43 21.79 -1.99
C TYR A 224 5.54 20.60 -1.60
N PHE A 225 6.01 19.71 -0.73
CA PHE A 225 5.27 18.53 -0.31
C PHE A 225 3.92 18.88 0.36
N SER A 226 3.91 19.84 1.28
CA SER A 226 2.69 20.30 1.96
C SER A 226 1.68 20.93 0.98
N LYS A 227 2.15 21.68 -0.03
CA LYS A 227 1.31 22.17 -1.13
C LYS A 227 0.68 21.03 -1.92
N ILE A 228 1.42 19.94 -2.17
CA ILE A 228 0.85 18.76 -2.85
C ILE A 228 -0.22 18.08 -1.99
N VAL A 229 -0.04 17.98 -0.67
CA VAL A 229 -1.07 17.45 0.23
C VAL A 229 -2.34 18.31 0.18
N ALA A 230 -2.21 19.63 0.28
CA ALA A 230 -3.34 20.55 0.15
C ALA A 230 -4.02 20.44 -1.22
N LEU A 231 -3.23 20.37 -2.29
CA LEU A 231 -3.71 20.19 -3.66
C LEU A 231 -4.48 18.87 -3.83
N ALA A 232 -3.98 17.78 -3.25
CA ALA A 232 -4.66 16.49 -3.27
C ALA A 232 -6.01 16.56 -2.56
N ARG A 233 -6.06 17.19 -1.37
CA ARG A 233 -7.32 17.38 -0.62
C ARG A 233 -8.36 18.16 -1.40
N VAL A 234 -7.99 19.24 -2.10
CA VAL A 234 -8.97 20.03 -2.89
C VAL A 234 -9.34 19.39 -4.24
N THR A 235 -8.50 18.49 -4.77
CA THR A 235 -8.72 17.87 -6.07
C THR A 235 -9.56 16.59 -5.98
N LEU A 236 -9.30 15.77 -4.96
CA LEU A 236 -9.95 14.48 -4.74
C LEU A 236 -11.32 14.66 -4.06
N GLN A 237 -12.19 13.66 -4.22
CA GLN A 237 -13.46 13.62 -3.51
C GLN A 237 -13.24 13.52 -2.00
N GLU A 238 -14.11 14.17 -1.22
CA GLU A 238 -14.00 14.23 0.24
C GLU A 238 -14.02 12.85 0.90
N ASP A 239 -14.76 11.91 0.30
CA ASP A 239 -14.89 10.54 0.81
C ASP A 239 -13.65 9.67 0.54
N ILE A 240 -12.66 10.15 -0.21
CA ILE A 240 -11.34 9.53 -0.33
C ILE A 240 -10.48 9.95 0.86
N SER A 241 -9.94 8.97 1.57
CA SER A 241 -8.96 9.22 2.62
C SER A 241 -7.63 9.68 2.03
N LEU A 242 -7.00 10.67 2.65
CA LEU A 242 -5.69 11.20 2.25
C LEU A 242 -4.67 10.77 3.31
N GLN A 243 -3.86 9.79 2.94
CA GLN A 243 -2.84 9.21 3.79
C GLN A 243 -1.51 9.93 3.63
N ILE A 244 -0.84 10.19 4.76
CA ILE A 244 0.58 10.50 4.82
C ILE A 244 1.30 9.44 5.67
N PRO A 245 2.47 8.94 5.25
CA PRO A 245 3.24 8.00 6.05
C PRO A 245 3.94 8.74 7.22
N PRO A 246 3.66 8.39 8.48
CA PRO A 246 4.13 9.16 9.62
C PRO A 246 5.63 9.00 9.88
N ASN A 247 6.19 7.81 9.59
CA ASN A 247 7.61 7.51 9.71
C ASN A 247 8.49 8.32 8.73
N LEU A 248 7.95 8.74 7.58
CA LEU A 248 8.69 9.51 6.57
C LEU A 248 8.57 11.04 6.75
N ASN A 249 7.79 11.49 7.73
CA ASN A 249 7.50 12.89 7.99
C ASN A 249 7.70 13.27 9.47
N PRO A 250 8.84 12.93 10.10
CA PRO A 250 9.07 13.23 11.52
C PRO A 250 8.99 14.73 11.78
N GLY A 251 8.26 15.11 12.83
CA GLY A 251 8.05 16.51 13.23
C GLY A 251 7.13 17.33 12.31
N LYS A 252 6.59 16.73 11.23
CA LYS A 252 5.80 17.45 10.21
C LYS A 252 4.32 17.06 10.17
N ILE A 253 3.92 16.01 10.89
CA ILE A 253 2.58 15.42 10.83
C ILE A 253 1.47 16.43 11.17
N THR A 254 1.63 17.21 12.23
CA THR A 254 0.63 18.20 12.66
C THR A 254 0.35 19.25 11.59
N SER A 255 1.39 19.70 10.88
CA SER A 255 1.27 20.61 9.73
C SER A 255 0.55 19.94 8.55
N LEU A 256 0.86 18.67 8.26
CA LEU A 256 0.23 17.95 7.15
C LEU A 256 -1.24 17.60 7.43
N ILE A 257 -1.61 17.38 8.70
CA ILE A 257 -3.02 17.27 9.12
C ILE A 257 -3.77 18.56 8.80
N LYS A 258 -3.19 19.73 9.12
CA LYS A 258 -3.77 21.04 8.77
C LYS A 258 -3.89 21.26 7.27
N MET A 259 -3.05 20.60 6.46
CA MET A 259 -3.13 20.62 4.99
C MET A 259 -4.15 19.63 4.42
N GLY A 260 -4.82 18.85 5.27
CA GLY A 260 -5.93 17.98 4.88
C GLY A 260 -5.63 16.48 4.92
N ALA A 261 -4.49 16.03 5.43
CA ALA A 261 -4.31 14.61 5.71
C ALA A 261 -5.29 14.16 6.81
N ASN A 262 -5.97 13.03 6.61
CA ASN A 262 -6.91 12.46 7.59
C ASN A 262 -6.57 11.02 8.00
N ASP A 263 -5.49 10.47 7.45
CA ASP A 263 -5.04 9.10 7.65
C ASP A 263 -3.51 9.02 7.80
N LEU A 264 -3.05 8.14 8.68
CA LEU A 264 -1.64 7.88 8.97
C LEU A 264 -1.19 6.48 8.55
N GLY A 265 -2.06 5.76 7.84
CA GLY A 265 -1.77 4.49 7.18
C GLY A 265 -1.69 3.30 8.10
N GLY A 266 -1.15 2.23 7.54
CA GLY A 266 -0.84 1.01 8.27
C GLY A 266 0.45 1.16 9.09
N ILE A 267 0.38 0.83 10.38
CA ILE A 267 1.49 0.89 11.32
C ILE A 267 1.68 -0.49 11.92
N SER A 268 2.91 -1.02 11.86
CA SER A 268 3.20 -2.31 12.46
C SER A 268 3.86 -2.17 13.83
N PRO A 269 3.33 -2.83 14.87
CA PRO A 269 3.97 -2.87 16.19
C PRO A 269 5.10 -3.89 16.28
N ILE A 270 5.25 -4.80 15.31
CA ILE A 270 6.15 -5.96 15.39
C ILE A 270 7.13 -6.10 14.22
N THR A 271 6.78 -5.59 13.05
CA THR A 271 7.62 -5.71 11.84
C THR A 271 8.11 -4.34 11.41
N PRO A 272 9.35 -4.21 10.91
CA PRO A 272 9.83 -2.95 10.37
C PRO A 272 9.08 -2.59 9.07
N ASP A 273 9.16 -1.33 8.67
CA ASP A 273 8.84 -0.93 7.30
C ASP A 273 9.93 -1.50 6.37
N TYR A 274 9.67 -2.62 5.70
CA TYR A 274 10.65 -3.24 4.80
C TYR A 274 10.92 -2.39 3.54
N ILE A 275 10.05 -1.43 3.21
CA ILE A 275 10.27 -0.49 2.09
C ILE A 275 11.16 0.67 2.55
N ASN A 276 11.01 1.12 3.80
CA ASN A 276 11.80 2.20 4.39
C ASN A 276 12.47 1.77 5.72
N PRO A 277 13.38 0.78 5.72
CA PRO A 277 13.90 0.19 6.96
C PRO A 277 14.65 1.18 7.86
N SER A 278 15.22 2.24 7.28
CA SER A 278 15.88 3.32 8.02
C SER A 278 14.93 4.33 8.66
N ASN A 279 13.60 4.17 8.50
CA ASN A 279 12.58 5.07 9.02
C ASN A 279 11.55 4.24 9.81
N PRO A 280 11.82 3.94 11.09
CA PRO A 280 10.99 3.06 11.88
C PRO A 280 9.60 3.65 12.13
N TRP A 281 8.63 2.77 12.39
CA TRP A 281 7.29 3.19 12.77
C TRP A 281 7.31 4.00 14.07
N PRO A 282 6.63 5.16 14.14
CA PRO A 282 6.37 5.80 15.41
C PRO A 282 5.43 4.95 16.27
N SER A 283 5.59 5.01 17.59
CA SER A 283 4.67 4.32 18.51
C SER A 283 3.26 4.90 18.39
N ILE A 284 2.24 4.10 18.68
CA ILE A 284 0.84 4.53 18.60
C ILE A 284 0.59 5.67 19.61
N GLU A 285 1.15 5.57 20.82
CA GLU A 285 1.03 6.60 21.85
C GLU A 285 1.65 7.93 21.40
N THR A 286 2.76 7.86 20.65
CA THR A 286 3.40 9.05 20.07
C THR A 286 2.47 9.71 19.05
N ILE A 287 1.83 8.91 18.19
CA ILE A 287 0.88 9.40 17.20
C ILE A 287 -0.36 9.98 17.87
N GLU A 288 -0.91 9.32 18.88
CA GLU A 288 -2.06 9.81 19.65
C GLU A 288 -1.79 11.19 20.23
N LYS A 289 -0.62 11.40 20.85
CA LYS A 289 -0.20 12.71 21.39
C LYS A 289 -0.09 13.77 20.28
N MET A 290 0.51 13.43 19.14
CA MET A 290 0.62 14.36 18.00
C MET A 290 -0.75 14.75 17.45
N VAL A 291 -1.66 13.78 17.30
CA VAL A 291 -3.02 14.01 16.81
C VAL A 291 -3.85 14.83 17.80
N ALA A 292 -3.73 14.56 19.10
CA ALA A 292 -4.39 15.33 20.14
C ALA A 292 -3.89 16.78 20.18
N SER A 293 -2.61 17.03 19.89
CA SER A 293 -2.03 18.39 19.90
C SER A 293 -2.67 19.34 18.87
N VAL A 294 -3.36 18.80 17.85
CA VAL A 294 -4.11 19.57 16.84
C VAL A 294 -5.63 19.50 17.04
N GLY A 295 -6.09 19.06 18.21
CA GLY A 295 -7.52 18.97 18.55
C GLY A 295 -8.26 17.83 17.85
N ALA A 296 -7.55 16.85 17.28
CA ALA A 296 -8.14 15.69 16.63
C ALA A 296 -8.04 14.44 17.52
N THR A 297 -8.86 13.44 17.23
CA THR A 297 -8.80 12.11 17.87
C THR A 297 -8.22 11.10 16.89
N LEU A 298 -7.37 10.20 17.39
CA LEU A 298 -6.90 9.04 16.66
C LEU A 298 -7.90 7.88 16.81
N ARG A 299 -8.26 7.24 15.70
CA ARG A 299 -9.14 6.07 15.69
C ARG A 299 -8.55 4.98 14.83
N GLU A 300 -8.44 3.78 15.39
CA GLU A 300 -8.04 2.60 14.63
C GLU A 300 -9.16 2.20 13.66
N ARG A 301 -8.81 1.99 12.39
CA ARG A 301 -9.67 1.45 11.34
C ARG A 301 -9.17 0.07 10.93
N LEU A 302 -10.01 -0.65 10.19
CA LEU A 302 -9.61 -1.84 9.45
C LEU A 302 -8.89 -1.44 8.13
N PRO A 303 -8.24 -2.37 7.41
CA PRO A 303 -7.67 -2.11 6.08
C PRO A 303 -8.74 -1.75 5.03
N VAL A 304 -10.01 -2.05 5.30
CA VAL A 304 -11.17 -1.56 4.53
C VAL A 304 -11.88 -0.46 5.31
N TYR A 305 -12.23 0.63 4.64
CA TYR A 305 -12.84 1.79 5.30
C TYR A 305 -14.32 1.58 5.63
N PRO A 306 -14.83 2.20 6.70
CA PRO A 306 -16.22 2.09 7.15
C PRO A 306 -17.29 2.19 6.06
N LYS A 307 -17.12 3.09 5.09
CA LYS A 307 -18.10 3.30 4.02
C LYS A 307 -18.26 2.06 3.12
N TYR A 308 -17.20 1.29 2.90
CA TYR A 308 -17.24 0.08 2.07
C TYR A 308 -17.82 -1.10 2.82
N ILE A 309 -17.52 -1.20 4.11
CA ILE A 309 -18.14 -2.19 5.02
C ILE A 309 -19.66 -2.00 5.02
N LYS A 310 -20.12 -0.76 5.23
CA LYS A 310 -21.57 -0.42 5.28
C LYS A 310 -22.29 -0.64 3.96
N LYS A 311 -21.62 -0.50 2.81
CA LYS A 311 -22.20 -0.75 1.48
C LYS A 311 -22.39 -2.23 1.17
N GLY A 312 -21.65 -3.13 1.83
CA GLY A 312 -21.72 -4.60 1.67
C GLY A 312 -21.21 -5.16 0.35
N CYS A 313 -21.49 -4.51 -0.79
CA CYS A 313 -21.20 -5.04 -2.13
C CYS A 313 -19.72 -5.00 -2.59
N PHE A 314 -18.81 -4.60 -1.69
CA PHE A 314 -17.38 -4.51 -1.98
C PHE A 314 -16.59 -5.74 -1.50
N LEU A 315 -17.10 -6.45 -0.49
CA LEU A 315 -16.42 -7.56 0.15
C LEU A 315 -17.03 -8.89 -0.29
N SER A 316 -16.22 -9.94 -0.36
CA SER A 316 -16.72 -11.31 -0.41
C SER A 316 -17.29 -11.72 0.94
N ASP A 317 -18.10 -12.77 0.97
CA ASP A 317 -18.71 -13.27 2.22
C ASP A 317 -17.64 -13.67 3.24
N THR A 318 -16.58 -14.35 2.79
CA THR A 318 -15.46 -14.76 3.66
C THR A 318 -14.75 -13.58 4.30
N VAL A 319 -14.51 -12.50 3.54
CA VAL A 319 -13.87 -11.29 4.07
C VAL A 319 -14.85 -10.53 4.98
N ALA A 320 -16.13 -10.46 4.60
CA ALA A 320 -17.17 -9.79 5.36
C ALA A 320 -17.37 -10.42 6.76
N GLU A 321 -17.26 -11.74 6.87
CA GLU A 321 -17.33 -12.46 8.15
C GLU A 321 -16.21 -12.02 9.11
N VAL A 322 -14.96 -11.98 8.63
CA VAL A 322 -13.82 -11.51 9.43
C VAL A 322 -14.02 -10.03 9.78
N VAL A 323 -14.45 -9.19 8.85
CA VAL A 323 -14.76 -7.77 9.12
C VAL A 323 -15.82 -7.62 10.21
N ALA A 324 -16.89 -8.41 10.19
CA ALA A 324 -17.95 -8.36 11.19
C ALA A 324 -17.44 -8.72 12.60
N SER A 325 -16.49 -9.65 12.70
CA SER A 325 -15.86 -10.00 13.98
C SER A 325 -14.99 -8.87 14.56
N LEU A 326 -14.39 -8.05 13.69
CA LEU A 326 -13.39 -7.04 14.05
C LEU A 326 -13.93 -5.61 14.12
N SER A 327 -15.05 -5.31 13.46
CA SER A 327 -15.58 -3.95 13.37
C SER A 327 -16.62 -3.63 14.45
N ASP A 328 -16.71 -2.35 14.81
CA ASP A 328 -17.83 -1.80 15.58
C ASP A 328 -19.01 -1.44 14.66
N LYS A 329 -20.11 -0.95 15.25
CA LYS A 329 -21.32 -0.52 14.51
C LYS A 329 -21.04 0.60 13.49
N GLU A 330 -19.96 1.35 13.67
CA GLU A 330 -19.58 2.42 12.77
C GLU A 330 -18.65 1.96 11.65
N GLY A 331 -18.15 0.72 11.69
CA GLY A 331 -17.23 0.14 10.72
C GLY A 331 -15.74 0.36 11.05
N PHE A 332 -15.42 0.87 12.24
CA PHE A 332 -14.03 1.02 12.70
C PHE A 332 -13.58 -0.21 13.48
N ARG A 333 -12.29 -0.33 13.77
CA ARG A 333 -11.79 -1.42 14.60
C ARG A 333 -12.44 -1.33 15.99
N ARG A 334 -13.10 -2.40 16.41
CA ARG A 334 -13.68 -2.47 17.75
C ARG A 334 -12.58 -2.36 18.79
N ARG A 335 -12.83 -1.56 19.83
CA ARG A 335 -11.97 -1.52 21.02
C ARG A 335 -12.29 -2.77 21.84
N TYR A 336 -11.29 -3.60 22.11
CA TYR A 336 -11.46 -4.65 23.10
C TYR A 336 -11.54 -3.98 24.49
N PRO A 337 -12.51 -4.36 25.33
CA PRO A 337 -12.62 -3.85 26.69
C PRO A 337 -11.40 -4.19 27.55
#